data_AF-A0A2E8BES1-F1
#
_entry.id   AF-A0A2E8BES1-F1
#
_cell.length_a   1.000
_cell.length_b   1.000
_cell.length_c   1.000
_cell.angle_alpha   90.00
_cell.angle_beta   90.00
_cell.angle_gamma   90.00
#
_symmetry.space_group_name_H-M   'P 1'
#
loop_
_entity.id
_entity.type
_entity.pdbx_description
1 polymer ?
#
loop_
_entity_poly.entity_id
_entity_poly.type
_entity_poly.pdbx_seq_one_letter_code
_entity_poly.pdbx_strand_id
1 'polypeptide(L)'
;MSEERSKELLAHYAQNPIDFTWIPSPNQHSYRWRTTEGRWVTARRRIRNHQTLVKAMGNDVVSDLYVSTSRWLDPIDLPRLRDKERPHPILLDHLIVFDIDVAPLSQKNLEKARTIAIGLHDYLRNDPSMEFLSCSFSGSKGFHLFYLDLDRDKFAIEDPKVREETVRESRKQLLTRVLEKGFSVDERVTADTRRIIRLPGSIHGTTGYQCTVITLEQLRKPLKALLEDIPRTDSAQKIPKRARKPKKKSKKQPRRPKTVVETRTVQQYMVEASTHVPGTKDRSVIMMWLPRAWGSGQEALENALEIINEEELGQCSFWQQGNRILMLCPLALPRSQVVKLFTSYKMSKRAAILKEREHDWIRISNVMDEDGDWQDLLEPIGLYGNDSASTTSFSASHLELERRMGVHRQIASSATFAGKPEPTLRIAVRE
;
A
#
# COMPACT_ATOMS: atom_id res chain seq x y z
N MET A 1 11.56 -7.78 -16.46
CA MET A 1 12.53 -6.75 -16.89
C MET A 1 13.78 -7.48 -17.38
N SER A 2 14.38 -7.08 -18.50
CA SER A 2 15.57 -7.77 -19.07
C SER A 2 16.83 -7.49 -18.25
N GLU A 3 17.82 -8.40 -18.34
CA GLU A 3 19.13 -8.24 -17.71
C GLU A 3 19.86 -6.97 -18.21
N GLU A 4 19.71 -6.64 -19.49
CA GLU A 4 20.23 -5.41 -20.11
C GLU A 4 19.72 -4.15 -19.41
N ARG A 5 18.42 -4.12 -19.07
CA ARG A 5 17.81 -2.99 -18.37
C ARG A 5 18.35 -2.83 -16.94
N SER A 6 18.67 -3.93 -16.27
CA SER A 6 19.32 -3.88 -14.95
C SER A 6 20.74 -3.31 -15.05
N LYS A 7 21.53 -3.72 -16.05
CA LYS A 7 22.88 -3.18 -16.31
C LYS A 7 22.84 -1.69 -16.62
N GLU A 8 21.88 -1.27 -17.44
CA GLU A 8 21.66 0.13 -17.78
C GLU A 8 21.33 1.00 -16.56
N LEU A 9 20.45 0.53 -15.66
CA LEU A 9 20.13 1.27 -14.42
C LEU A 9 21.33 1.37 -13.47
N LEU A 10 22.11 0.29 -13.32
CA LEU A 10 23.34 0.30 -12.52
C LEU A 10 24.37 1.29 -13.09
N ALA A 11 24.59 1.28 -14.41
CA ALA A 11 25.48 2.20 -15.09
C ALA A 11 25.01 3.66 -14.94
N HIS A 12 23.70 3.91 -15.08
CA HIS A 12 23.11 5.24 -14.92
C HIS A 12 23.45 5.83 -13.55
N TYR A 13 23.16 5.12 -12.46
CA TYR A 13 23.42 5.62 -11.11
C TYR A 13 24.90 5.68 -10.74
N ALA A 14 25.77 4.92 -11.42
CA ALA A 14 27.21 5.03 -11.24
C ALA A 14 27.81 6.27 -11.95
N GLN A 15 27.28 6.62 -13.12
CA GLN A 15 27.82 7.69 -13.98
C GLN A 15 27.13 9.04 -13.79
N ASN A 16 25.90 9.05 -13.25
CA ASN A 16 25.10 10.27 -13.08
C ASN A 16 24.80 10.49 -11.59
N PRO A 17 25.70 11.18 -10.86
CA PRO A 17 25.45 11.56 -9.49
C PRO A 17 24.15 12.36 -9.35
N ILE A 18 23.32 11.98 -8.40
CA ILE A 18 22.11 12.72 -8.06
C ILE A 18 22.51 13.98 -7.29
N ASP A 19 22.05 15.13 -7.78
CA ASP A 19 22.17 16.40 -7.10
C ASP A 19 21.13 16.52 -5.98
N PHE A 20 21.59 16.84 -4.77
CA PHE A 20 20.77 17.04 -3.58
C PHE A 20 20.67 18.51 -3.18
N THR A 21 21.29 19.44 -3.91
CA THR A 21 21.28 20.88 -3.57
C THR A 21 19.88 21.48 -3.66
N TRP A 22 18.97 20.89 -4.45
CA TRP A 22 17.60 21.36 -4.59
C TRP A 22 16.75 21.16 -3.32
N ILE A 23 17.13 20.25 -2.42
CA ILE A 23 16.35 19.89 -1.24
C ILE A 23 17.06 20.31 0.07
N PRO A 24 16.38 21.03 0.99
CA PRO A 24 16.95 21.39 2.28
C PRO A 24 17.23 20.16 3.15
N SER A 25 18.39 20.13 3.80
CA SER A 25 18.76 19.10 4.79
C SER A 25 18.45 17.66 4.34
N PRO A 26 19.04 17.18 3.25
CA PRO A 26 18.70 15.87 2.65
C PRO A 26 18.77 14.70 3.65
N ASN A 27 19.63 14.80 4.67
CA ASN A 27 19.79 13.82 5.75
C ASN A 27 18.61 13.71 6.72
N GLN A 28 17.63 14.61 6.64
CA GLN A 28 16.41 14.61 7.45
C GLN A 28 15.20 14.06 6.68
N HIS A 29 15.38 13.59 5.45
CA HIS A 29 14.33 12.95 4.66
C HIS A 29 14.44 11.43 4.69
N SER A 30 13.30 10.76 4.56
CA SER A 30 13.23 9.30 4.36
C SER A 30 13.33 8.99 2.86
N TYR A 31 14.08 7.95 2.52
CA TYR A 31 14.28 7.53 1.13
C TYR A 31 13.80 6.11 0.94
N ARG A 32 13.13 5.86 -0.18
CA ARG A 32 12.57 4.55 -0.53
C ARG A 32 12.75 4.29 -2.01
N TRP A 33 12.95 3.04 -2.37
CA TRP A 33 13.04 2.63 -3.77
C TRP A 33 12.30 1.35 -4.05
N ARG A 34 12.01 1.14 -5.33
CA ARG A 34 11.61 -0.16 -5.87
C ARG A 34 12.80 -0.80 -6.56
N THR A 35 12.95 -2.10 -6.37
CA THR A 35 13.89 -2.89 -7.17
C THR A 35 13.28 -3.24 -8.54
N THR A 36 14.07 -3.75 -9.46
CA THR A 36 13.58 -4.29 -10.75
C THR A 36 12.63 -5.49 -10.59
N GLU A 37 12.69 -6.17 -9.44
CA GLU A 37 11.76 -7.24 -9.02
C GLU A 37 10.45 -6.69 -8.41
N GLY A 38 10.31 -5.37 -8.27
CA GLY A 38 9.12 -4.71 -7.73
C GLY A 38 9.06 -4.63 -6.20
N ARG A 39 10.09 -5.13 -5.48
CA ARG A 39 10.21 -5.06 -4.03
C ARG A 39 10.43 -3.61 -3.58
N TRP A 40 9.69 -3.18 -2.56
CA TRP A 40 9.93 -1.90 -1.90
C TRP A 40 11.02 -2.04 -0.84
N VAL A 41 11.96 -1.10 -0.85
CA VAL A 41 13.04 -0.99 0.13
C VAL A 41 13.04 0.41 0.71
N THR A 42 13.31 0.52 2.01
CA THR A 42 13.43 1.78 2.75
C THR A 42 14.86 1.92 3.23
N ALA A 43 15.43 3.12 3.08
CA ALA A 43 16.78 3.41 3.56
C ALA A 43 16.88 3.15 5.07
N ARG A 44 17.92 2.41 5.46
CA ARG A 44 18.26 2.13 6.87
C ARG A 44 19.31 3.08 7.45
N ARG A 45 19.61 4.15 6.73
CA ARG A 45 20.60 5.18 7.10
C ARG A 45 20.24 6.52 6.50
N ARG A 46 20.70 7.59 7.13
CA ARG A 46 20.52 8.96 6.64
C ARG A 46 21.33 9.16 5.37
N ILE A 47 20.73 9.85 4.40
CA ILE A 47 21.34 10.13 3.09
C ILE A 47 21.49 11.64 2.96
N ARG A 48 22.72 12.11 2.85
CA ARG A 48 23.04 13.55 2.72
C ARG A 48 23.47 13.95 1.31
N ASN A 49 23.87 12.98 0.51
CA ASN A 49 24.40 13.15 -0.84
C ASN A 49 24.40 11.83 -1.60
N HIS A 50 24.78 11.88 -2.88
CA HIS A 50 24.83 10.72 -3.76
C HIS A 50 25.69 9.57 -3.22
N GLN A 51 26.87 9.84 -2.64
CA GLN A 51 27.72 8.79 -2.08
C GLN A 51 27.03 8.01 -0.96
N THR A 52 26.33 8.71 -0.05
CA THR A 52 25.56 8.05 1.00
C THR A 52 24.32 7.33 0.48
N LEU A 53 23.72 7.80 -0.62
CA LEU A 53 22.63 7.12 -1.31
C LEU A 53 23.12 5.79 -1.89
N VAL A 54 24.22 5.77 -2.64
CA VAL A 54 24.81 4.54 -3.20
C VAL A 54 25.13 3.54 -2.09
N LYS A 55 25.71 4.00 -0.98
CA LYS A 55 25.95 3.15 0.21
C LYS A 55 24.65 2.63 0.85
N ALA A 56 23.53 3.33 0.72
CA ALA A 56 22.24 2.88 1.23
C ALA A 56 21.56 1.87 0.31
N MET A 57 21.72 2.04 -1.01
CA MET A 57 21.22 1.11 -2.04
C MET A 57 21.98 -0.22 -2.01
N GLY A 58 23.28 -0.20 -1.70
CA GLY A 58 24.10 -1.42 -1.67
C GLY A 58 24.11 -2.11 -3.03
N ASN A 59 23.68 -3.37 -3.07
CA ASN A 59 23.62 -4.17 -4.30
C ASN A 59 22.24 -4.12 -5.00
N ASP A 60 21.30 -3.31 -4.51
CA ASP A 60 19.97 -3.23 -5.11
C ASP A 60 20.03 -2.59 -6.50
N VAL A 61 19.39 -3.23 -7.48
CA VAL A 61 19.12 -2.62 -8.79
C VAL A 61 17.85 -1.77 -8.70
N VAL A 62 18.01 -0.45 -8.63
CA VAL A 62 16.92 0.50 -8.37
C VAL A 62 16.16 0.87 -9.64
N SER A 63 14.86 0.56 -9.68
CA SER A 63 13.96 0.89 -10.81
C SER A 63 13.25 2.23 -10.64
N ASP A 64 12.88 2.58 -9.41
CA ASP A 64 12.24 3.84 -9.05
C ASP A 64 12.74 4.29 -7.67
N LEU A 65 13.09 5.56 -7.52
CA LEU A 65 13.63 6.11 -6.27
C LEU A 65 12.80 7.33 -5.81
N TYR A 66 12.55 7.40 -4.50
CA TYR A 66 11.65 8.37 -3.89
C TYR A 66 12.25 8.95 -2.60
N VAL A 67 11.83 10.16 -2.28
CA VAL A 67 12.18 10.92 -1.07
C VAL A 67 10.90 11.43 -0.40
N SER A 68 10.88 11.50 0.93
CA SER A 68 9.74 12.06 1.67
C SER A 68 9.60 13.56 1.45
N THR A 69 8.36 14.06 1.42
CA THR A 69 8.08 15.51 1.39
C THR A 69 8.34 16.18 2.75
N SER A 70 8.36 15.40 3.83
CA SER A 70 8.65 15.87 5.19
C SER A 70 10.09 15.65 5.62
N ARG A 71 10.56 16.56 6.48
CA ARG A 71 11.80 16.46 7.25
C ARG A 71 11.48 16.00 8.67
N TRP A 72 12.22 15.01 9.14
CA TRP A 72 12.05 14.41 10.45
C TRP A 72 13.33 14.55 11.26
N LEU A 73 13.20 14.65 12.58
CA LEU A 73 14.36 14.62 13.48
C LEU A 73 15.13 13.31 13.32
N ASP A 74 14.40 12.19 13.19
CA ASP A 74 14.94 10.92 12.75
C ASP A 74 14.10 10.33 11.60
N PRO A 75 14.60 10.37 10.35
CA PRO A 75 13.85 9.88 9.19
C PRO A 75 13.96 8.36 8.99
N ILE A 76 14.71 7.66 9.85
CA ILE A 76 14.95 6.23 9.75
C ILE A 76 13.89 5.48 10.55
N ASP A 77 13.31 4.46 9.92
CA ASP A 77 12.31 3.59 10.53
C ASP A 77 11.15 4.37 11.17
N LEU A 78 10.58 5.34 10.45
CA LEU A 78 9.44 6.12 10.95
C LEU A 78 8.28 5.20 11.35
N PRO A 79 7.66 5.40 12.53
CA PRO A 79 6.51 4.62 12.93
C PRO A 79 5.34 4.85 11.98
N ARG A 80 4.51 3.81 11.79
CA ARG A 80 3.31 3.92 10.97
C ARG A 80 2.30 4.87 11.65
N LEU A 81 1.37 5.44 10.89
CA LEU A 81 0.34 6.36 11.44
C LEU A 81 -0.51 5.72 12.56
N ARG A 82 -0.63 4.40 12.56
CA ARG A 82 -1.42 3.62 13.53
C ARG A 82 -0.59 2.99 14.64
N ASP A 83 0.73 3.19 14.60
CA ASP A 83 1.62 2.70 15.64
C ASP A 83 1.36 3.49 16.93
N LYS A 84 0.94 2.79 17.98
CA LYS A 84 0.64 3.37 19.30
C LYS A 84 1.72 3.04 20.33
N GLU A 85 2.66 2.17 19.98
CA GLU A 85 3.71 1.69 20.90
C GLU A 85 4.94 2.59 20.84
N ARG A 86 5.23 3.12 19.64
CA ARG A 86 6.38 4.01 19.43
C ARG A 86 6.00 5.49 19.62
N PRO A 87 6.93 6.32 20.13
CA PRO A 87 6.71 7.75 20.21
C PRO A 87 6.45 8.35 18.82
N HIS A 88 5.60 9.37 18.77
CA HIS A 88 5.28 10.05 17.53
C HIS A 88 6.53 10.75 16.97
N PRO A 89 6.81 10.65 15.67
CA PRO A 89 8.04 11.19 15.10
C PRO A 89 8.00 12.72 15.12
N ILE A 90 9.14 13.34 15.38
CA ILE A 90 9.24 14.81 15.43
C ILE A 90 9.36 15.33 14.00
N LEU A 91 8.25 15.90 13.50
CA LEU A 91 8.21 16.63 12.24
C LEU A 91 8.95 17.96 12.40
N LEU A 92 10.00 18.16 11.61
CA LEU A 92 10.80 19.39 11.60
C LEU A 92 10.31 20.36 10.52
N ASP A 93 9.86 19.82 9.39
CA ASP A 93 9.43 20.61 8.23
C ASP A 93 8.58 19.77 7.29
N HIS A 94 7.77 20.41 6.45
CA HIS A 94 7.00 19.74 5.39
C HIS A 94 6.95 20.61 4.14
N LEU A 95 7.61 20.15 3.08
CA LEU A 95 7.53 20.79 1.76
C LEU A 95 6.07 20.81 1.31
N ILE A 96 5.62 21.96 0.80
CA ILE A 96 4.35 22.05 0.09
C ILE A 96 4.61 21.52 -1.31
N VAL A 97 3.97 20.40 -1.65
CA VAL A 97 4.18 19.73 -2.93
C VAL A 97 2.86 19.59 -3.68
N PHE A 98 2.88 20.00 -4.94
CA PHE A 98 1.79 19.77 -5.88
C PHE A 98 2.26 18.83 -6.99
N ASP A 99 1.58 17.68 -7.10
CA ASP A 99 1.80 16.71 -8.16
C ASP A 99 0.75 16.92 -9.26
N ILE A 100 1.21 17.28 -10.45
CA ILE A 100 0.37 17.70 -11.58
C ILE A 100 0.54 16.68 -12.70
N ASP A 101 -0.35 15.70 -12.72
CA ASP A 101 -0.27 14.54 -13.61
C ASP A 101 -1.51 14.48 -14.51
N VAL A 102 -1.29 14.37 -15.84
CA VAL A 102 -2.41 14.20 -16.80
C VAL A 102 -2.26 12.87 -17.51
N ALA A 103 -3.08 11.90 -17.10
CA ALA A 103 -3.10 10.57 -17.70
C ALA A 103 -3.98 10.49 -18.96
N PRO A 104 -3.70 9.56 -19.88
CA PRO A 104 -2.49 8.73 -19.97
C PRO A 104 -1.31 9.51 -20.59
N LEU A 105 -0.10 8.93 -20.53
CA LEU A 105 1.12 9.53 -21.07
C LEU A 105 0.97 9.90 -22.55
N SER A 106 1.11 11.19 -22.86
CA SER A 106 1.25 11.70 -24.22
C SER A 106 1.74 13.14 -24.23
N GLN A 107 2.30 13.60 -25.35
CA GLN A 107 2.76 14.99 -25.48
C GLN A 107 1.60 15.98 -25.27
N LYS A 108 0.41 15.72 -25.82
CA LYS A 108 -0.77 16.57 -25.58
C LYS A 108 -1.15 16.68 -24.11
N ASN A 109 -1.06 15.59 -23.35
CA ASN A 109 -1.41 15.59 -21.93
C ASN A 109 -0.30 16.20 -21.08
N LEU A 110 0.97 15.96 -21.42
CA LEU A 110 2.10 16.65 -20.79
C LEU A 110 2.06 18.16 -21.01
N GLU A 111 1.64 18.60 -22.20
CA GLU A 111 1.45 20.01 -22.51
C GLU A 111 0.39 20.64 -21.60
N LYS A 112 -0.72 19.93 -21.35
CA LYS A 112 -1.73 20.36 -20.37
C LYS A 112 -1.17 20.41 -18.96
N ALA A 113 -0.45 19.37 -18.52
CA ALA A 113 0.16 19.32 -17.21
C ALA A 113 1.14 20.49 -17.01
N ARG A 114 1.92 20.82 -18.06
CA ARG A 114 2.83 21.97 -18.09
C ARG A 114 2.09 23.29 -17.93
N THR A 115 1.00 23.51 -18.69
CA THR A 115 0.18 24.72 -18.55
C THR A 115 -0.45 24.84 -17.16
N ILE A 116 -0.92 23.73 -16.57
CA ILE A 116 -1.44 23.72 -15.19
C ILE A 116 -0.33 24.08 -14.21
N ALA A 117 0.88 23.51 -14.36
CA ALA A 117 2.01 23.81 -13.49
C ALA A 117 2.42 25.30 -13.55
N ILE A 118 2.49 25.88 -14.76
CA ILE A 118 2.78 27.32 -14.94
C ILE A 118 1.69 28.16 -14.27
N GLY A 119 0.43 27.90 -14.57
CA GLY A 119 -0.69 28.67 -14.03
C GLY A 119 -0.79 28.56 -12.50
N LEU A 120 -0.54 27.37 -11.94
CA LEU A 120 -0.53 27.16 -10.50
C LEU A 120 0.60 27.93 -9.83
N HIS A 121 1.80 27.92 -10.43
CA HIS A 121 2.91 28.72 -9.93
C HIS A 121 2.61 30.22 -10.01
N ASP A 122 2.07 30.71 -11.13
CA ASP A 122 1.72 32.12 -11.30
C ASP A 122 0.60 32.57 -10.34
N TYR A 123 -0.27 31.65 -9.91
CA TYR A 123 -1.26 31.90 -8.87
C TYR A 123 -0.64 31.96 -7.47
N LEU A 124 0.27 31.05 -7.14
CA LEU A 124 0.86 30.92 -5.80
C LEU A 124 2.04 31.86 -5.54
N ARG A 125 2.72 32.37 -6.57
CA ARG A 125 3.96 33.17 -6.43
C ARG A 125 3.85 34.43 -5.57
N ASN A 126 2.63 34.92 -5.33
CA ASN A 126 2.38 36.11 -4.52
C ASN A 126 1.87 35.76 -3.11
N ASP A 127 1.76 34.48 -2.77
CA ASP A 127 1.37 34.06 -1.44
C ASP A 127 2.56 34.24 -0.48
N PRO A 128 2.46 35.13 0.54
CA PRO A 128 3.58 35.41 1.44
C PRO A 128 3.87 34.26 2.40
N SER A 129 3.00 33.25 2.51
CA SER A 129 3.20 32.12 3.42
C SER A 129 4.10 31.03 2.85
N MET A 130 4.52 31.13 1.58
CA MET A 130 5.32 30.10 0.93
C MET A 130 6.31 30.67 -0.08
N GLU A 131 7.42 29.97 -0.24
CA GLU A 131 8.49 30.34 -1.17
C GLU A 131 8.69 29.25 -2.20
N PHE A 132 8.83 29.60 -3.48
CA PHE A 132 9.11 28.62 -4.53
C PHE A 132 10.51 28.02 -4.34
N LEU A 133 10.58 26.70 -4.19
CA LEU A 133 11.85 25.97 -4.03
C LEU A 133 12.36 25.46 -5.37
N SER A 134 11.55 24.64 -6.06
CA SER A 134 11.94 24.02 -7.31
C SER A 134 10.74 23.46 -8.09
N CYS A 135 10.99 23.13 -9.35
CA CYS A 135 10.07 22.39 -10.21
C CYS A 135 10.82 21.20 -10.81
N SER A 136 10.11 20.08 -11.01
CA SER A 136 10.68 18.94 -11.72
C SER A 136 9.70 18.35 -12.72
N PHE A 137 10.22 17.84 -13.84
CA PHE A 137 9.52 16.88 -14.66
C PHE A 137 9.52 15.52 -13.95
N SER A 138 8.37 14.86 -13.82
CA SER A 138 8.23 13.62 -13.02
C SER A 138 8.88 12.37 -13.65
N GLY A 139 9.47 12.51 -14.85
CA GLY A 139 9.94 11.39 -15.66
C GLY A 139 8.81 10.68 -16.42
N SER A 140 7.55 11.11 -16.29
CA SER A 140 6.42 10.43 -16.92
C SER A 140 5.33 11.39 -17.37
N LYS A 141 4.26 11.56 -16.58
CA LYS A 141 2.99 12.15 -17.02
C LYS A 141 2.79 13.61 -16.59
N GLY A 142 3.77 14.21 -15.93
CA GLY A 142 3.52 15.45 -15.23
C GLY A 142 4.72 16.12 -14.62
N PHE A 143 4.43 17.02 -13.69
CA PHE A 143 5.38 17.90 -13.04
C PHE A 143 5.11 17.94 -11.54
N HIS A 144 6.17 18.16 -10.77
CA HIS A 144 6.07 18.43 -9.35
C HIS A 144 6.53 19.86 -9.08
N LEU A 145 5.71 20.63 -8.36
CA LEU A 145 6.11 21.93 -7.82
C LEU A 145 6.37 21.80 -6.32
N PHE A 146 7.50 22.34 -5.87
CA PHE A 146 7.92 22.33 -4.48
C PHE A 146 7.99 23.76 -3.95
N TYR A 147 7.42 23.97 -2.77
CA TYR A 147 7.50 25.23 -2.05
C TYR A 147 7.93 24.98 -0.60
N LEU A 148 8.68 25.93 -0.04
CA LEU A 148 8.96 26.03 1.38
C LEU A 148 7.77 26.65 2.10
N ASP A 149 7.51 26.19 3.32
CA ASP A 149 6.54 26.80 4.21
C ASP A 149 7.24 27.79 5.13
N LEU A 150 6.88 29.07 4.99
CA LEU A 150 7.47 30.16 5.74
C LEU A 150 6.80 30.36 7.10
N ASP A 151 5.59 29.83 7.30
CA ASP A 151 4.93 29.85 8.60
C ASP A 151 5.50 28.74 9.49
N ARG A 152 6.30 29.19 10.47
CA ARG A 152 7.05 28.32 11.38
C ARG A 152 6.29 27.99 12.65
N ASP A 153 5.20 28.69 12.97
CA ASP A 153 4.50 28.58 14.26
C ASP A 153 3.96 27.16 14.48
N LYS A 154 3.36 26.59 13.43
CA LYS A 154 2.87 25.19 13.46
C LYS A 154 3.97 24.15 13.66
N PHE A 155 5.24 24.45 13.38
CA PHE A 155 6.37 23.56 13.63
C PHE A 155 6.96 23.72 15.03
N ALA A 156 6.60 24.79 15.75
CA ALA A 156 7.01 25.04 17.13
C ALA A 156 6.15 24.29 18.17
N ILE A 157 4.98 23.75 17.77
CA ILE A 157 4.08 22.99 18.65
C ILE A 157 4.84 21.84 19.33
N GLU A 158 4.87 21.80 20.66
CA GLU A 158 5.68 20.83 21.41
C GLU A 158 5.23 19.37 21.19
N ASP A 159 3.92 19.11 21.27
CA ASP A 159 3.37 17.77 21.04
C ASP A 159 3.53 17.38 19.56
N PRO A 160 4.30 16.32 19.22
CA PRO A 160 4.60 15.99 17.83
C PRO A 160 3.37 15.53 17.03
N LYS A 161 2.36 14.94 17.69
CA LYS A 161 1.14 14.48 17.04
C LYS A 161 0.26 15.67 16.67
N VAL A 162 0.04 16.59 17.62
CA VAL A 162 -0.70 17.82 17.37
C VAL A 162 0.00 18.67 16.31
N ARG A 163 1.34 18.71 16.34
CA ARG A 163 2.16 19.35 15.32
C ARG A 163 1.88 18.80 13.91
N GLU A 164 2.00 17.48 13.73
CA GLU A 164 1.77 16.85 12.43
C GLU A 164 0.31 17.02 11.96
N GLU A 165 -0.67 16.93 12.86
CA GLU A 165 -2.09 17.14 12.55
C GLU A 165 -2.38 18.59 12.13
N THR A 166 -1.76 19.57 12.80
CA THR A 166 -1.89 21.00 12.45
C THR A 166 -1.30 21.30 11.07
N VAL A 167 -0.10 20.77 10.78
CA VAL A 167 0.50 20.89 9.44
C VAL A 167 -0.39 20.25 8.39
N ARG A 168 -0.92 19.05 8.65
CA ARG A 168 -1.84 18.36 7.73
C ARG A 168 -3.08 19.19 7.43
N GLU A 169 -3.69 19.80 8.44
CA GLU A 169 -4.90 20.60 8.27
C GLU A 169 -4.63 21.89 7.48
N SER A 170 -3.54 22.59 7.78
CA SER A 170 -3.07 23.73 6.98
C SER A 170 -2.89 23.36 5.50
N ARG A 171 -2.34 22.17 5.21
CA ARG A 171 -2.19 21.69 3.83
C ARG A 171 -3.51 21.35 3.15
N LYS A 172 -4.51 20.82 3.87
CA LYS A 172 -5.85 20.58 3.31
C LYS A 172 -6.56 21.87 2.93
N GLN A 173 -6.44 22.90 3.77
CA GLN A 173 -7.00 24.22 3.47
C GLN A 173 -6.35 24.82 2.22
N LEU A 174 -5.02 24.75 2.13
CA LEU A 174 -4.29 25.17 0.94
C LEU A 174 -4.72 24.39 -0.31
N LEU A 175 -4.82 23.06 -0.23
CA LEU A 175 -5.27 22.22 -1.34
C LEU A 175 -6.70 22.59 -1.78
N THR A 176 -7.61 22.80 -0.82
CA THR A 176 -9.00 23.20 -1.11
C THR A 176 -9.02 24.51 -1.90
N ARG A 177 -8.28 25.53 -1.47
CA ARG A 177 -8.14 26.82 -2.17
C ARG A 177 -7.58 26.67 -3.59
N VAL A 178 -6.65 25.75 -3.80
CA VAL A 178 -6.07 25.46 -5.12
C VAL A 178 -7.07 24.77 -6.04
N LEU A 179 -7.82 23.79 -5.53
CA LEU A 179 -8.85 23.07 -6.29
C LEU A 179 -10.04 23.98 -6.64
N GLU A 180 -10.50 24.81 -5.70
CA GLU A 180 -11.57 25.80 -5.93
C GLU A 180 -11.20 26.82 -7.01
N LYS A 181 -9.90 27.13 -7.15
CA LYS A 181 -9.39 27.99 -8.24
C LYS A 181 -9.34 27.27 -9.60
N GLY A 182 -9.61 25.96 -9.64
CA GLY A 182 -9.70 25.16 -10.86
C GLY A 182 -8.40 24.48 -11.28
N PHE A 183 -7.38 24.45 -10.42
CA PHE A 183 -6.13 23.73 -10.73
C PHE A 183 -6.26 22.24 -10.43
N SER A 184 -6.06 21.41 -11.46
CA SER A 184 -6.12 19.94 -11.34
C SER A 184 -4.78 19.40 -10.82
N VAL A 185 -4.73 19.02 -9.54
CA VAL A 185 -3.56 18.42 -8.85
C VAL A 185 -3.96 17.11 -8.15
N ASP A 186 -3.01 16.22 -7.84
CA ASP A 186 -3.30 15.01 -7.03
C ASP A 186 -3.59 15.37 -5.57
N GLU A 187 -4.85 15.24 -5.18
CA GLU A 187 -5.36 15.53 -3.83
C GLU A 187 -4.69 14.71 -2.72
N ARG A 188 -4.10 13.55 -3.07
CA ARG A 188 -3.46 12.65 -2.11
C ARG A 188 -2.03 13.04 -1.77
N VAL A 189 -1.47 14.06 -2.41
CA VAL A 189 -0.06 14.46 -2.24
C VAL A 189 0.06 15.57 -1.21
N THR A 190 -0.59 16.72 -1.44
CA THR A 190 -0.28 17.96 -0.71
C THR A 190 -0.55 17.87 0.79
N ALA A 191 -1.63 17.18 1.21
CA ALA A 191 -2.00 17.04 2.62
C ALA A 191 -1.29 15.87 3.35
N ASP A 192 -0.68 14.94 2.61
CA ASP A 192 -0.06 13.76 3.21
C ASP A 192 1.36 14.11 3.71
N THR A 193 1.46 14.36 5.01
CA THR A 193 2.72 14.64 5.73
C THR A 193 3.72 13.48 5.67
N ARG A 194 3.33 12.29 5.21
CA ARG A 194 4.23 11.13 5.05
C ARG A 194 4.36 10.70 3.59
N ARG A 195 3.95 11.56 2.66
CA ARG A 195 4.07 11.31 1.23
C ARG A 195 5.53 11.17 0.82
N ILE A 196 5.77 10.25 -0.10
CA ILE A 196 7.02 10.17 -0.84
C ILE A 196 6.77 10.61 -2.28
N ILE A 197 7.75 11.29 -2.86
CA ILE A 197 7.74 11.74 -4.24
C ILE A 197 9.02 11.33 -4.93
N ARG A 198 8.97 11.18 -6.26
CA ARG A 198 10.11 10.70 -7.03
C ARG A 198 11.29 11.64 -6.86
N LEU A 199 12.44 11.10 -6.50
CA LEU A 199 13.66 11.89 -6.26
C LEU A 199 14.15 12.45 -7.61
N PRO A 200 14.25 13.79 -7.78
CA PRO A 200 14.91 14.36 -8.93
C PRO A 200 16.35 13.82 -9.07
N GLY A 201 16.76 13.53 -10.30
CA GLY A 201 17.97 12.78 -10.67
C GLY A 201 17.72 11.28 -10.89
N SER A 202 16.62 10.70 -10.41
CA SER A 202 16.31 9.27 -10.57
C SER A 202 15.59 8.94 -11.89
N ILE A 203 15.73 7.69 -12.35
CA ILE A 203 15.01 7.18 -13.53
C ILE A 203 13.59 6.75 -13.15
N HIS A 204 12.63 7.01 -14.03
CA HIS A 204 11.30 6.43 -13.96
C HIS A 204 11.30 5.03 -14.58
N GLY A 205 11.01 4.01 -13.79
CA GLY A 205 11.19 2.60 -14.17
C GLY A 205 10.46 2.19 -15.46
N THR A 206 9.24 2.70 -15.66
CA THR A 206 8.42 2.41 -16.85
C THR A 206 8.80 3.20 -18.11
N THR A 207 9.18 4.47 -17.99
CA THR A 207 9.39 5.35 -19.16
C THR A 207 10.84 5.44 -19.58
N GLY A 208 11.77 5.25 -18.64
CA GLY A 208 13.20 5.44 -18.85
C GLY A 208 13.65 6.90 -18.86
N TYR A 209 12.75 7.86 -18.66
CA TYR A 209 13.13 9.27 -18.49
C TYR A 209 13.55 9.54 -17.06
N GLN A 210 14.50 10.45 -16.90
CA GLN A 210 14.88 10.97 -15.60
C GLN A 210 13.80 11.91 -15.06
N CYS A 211 13.57 11.84 -13.75
CA CYS A 211 12.93 12.91 -13.00
C CYS A 211 13.91 14.07 -12.91
N THR A 212 13.65 15.18 -13.58
CA THR A 212 14.68 16.23 -13.78
C THR A 212 14.20 17.54 -13.18
N VAL A 213 15.04 18.16 -12.34
CA VAL A 213 14.81 19.53 -11.87
C VAL A 213 14.91 20.45 -13.09
N ILE A 214 13.92 21.32 -13.26
CA ILE A 214 13.86 22.27 -14.38
C ILE A 214 13.59 23.68 -13.84
N THR A 215 14.18 24.68 -14.47
CA THR A 215 13.93 26.08 -14.14
C THR A 215 12.53 26.49 -14.60
N LEU A 216 11.99 27.57 -14.02
CA LEU A 216 10.72 28.15 -14.48
C LEU A 216 10.79 28.62 -15.94
N GLU A 217 11.96 29.05 -16.40
CA GLU A 217 12.19 29.39 -17.81
C GLU A 217 12.08 28.15 -18.70
N GLN A 218 12.72 27.04 -18.31
CA GLN A 218 12.61 25.76 -19.01
C GLN A 218 11.16 25.25 -19.03
N LEU A 219 10.43 25.36 -17.92
CA LEU A 219 9.02 24.99 -17.83
C LEU A 219 8.16 25.79 -18.83
N ARG A 220 8.48 27.08 -19.04
CA ARG A 220 7.77 27.95 -20.00
C ARG A 220 8.18 27.72 -21.47
N LYS A 221 9.37 27.18 -21.75
CA LYS A 221 9.79 26.78 -23.11
C LYS A 221 8.90 25.68 -23.67
N PRO A 222 8.55 25.70 -24.98
CA PRO A 222 7.73 24.68 -25.63
C PRO A 222 8.08 23.24 -25.20
N LEU A 223 7.08 22.40 -24.91
CA LEU A 223 7.29 21.05 -24.36
C LEU A 223 8.29 20.22 -25.18
N LYS A 224 8.29 20.37 -26.51
CA LYS A 224 9.24 19.66 -27.37
C LYS A 224 10.69 20.01 -27.02
N ALA A 225 11.01 21.29 -26.89
CA ALA A 225 12.35 21.75 -26.51
C ALA A 225 12.70 21.29 -25.09
N LEU A 226 11.75 21.38 -24.16
CA LEU A 226 11.93 20.87 -22.80
C LEU A 226 12.31 19.39 -22.80
N LEU A 227 11.59 18.53 -23.54
CA LEU A 227 11.82 17.08 -23.60
C LEU A 227 13.09 16.66 -24.36
N GLU A 228 13.67 17.55 -25.16
CA GLU A 228 14.97 17.32 -25.82
C GLU A 228 16.11 17.37 -24.80
N ASP A 229 15.99 18.23 -23.79
CA ASP A 229 17.00 18.41 -22.73
C ASP A 229 16.89 17.38 -21.59
N ILE A 230 15.79 16.60 -21.51
CA ILE A 230 15.58 15.64 -20.42
C ILE A 230 16.45 14.38 -20.61
N PRO A 231 17.35 14.08 -19.65
CA PRO A 231 18.12 12.83 -19.66
C PRO A 231 17.22 11.60 -19.62
N ARG A 232 17.62 10.56 -20.33
CA ARG A 232 16.89 9.30 -20.40
C ARG A 232 17.84 8.17 -20.72
N THR A 233 17.43 6.98 -20.34
CA THR A 233 18.13 5.74 -20.67
C THR A 233 17.96 5.41 -22.16
N ASP A 234 18.86 4.63 -22.75
CA ASP A 234 18.83 4.23 -24.16
C ASP A 234 17.55 3.45 -24.50
N SER A 235 17.07 2.63 -23.56
CA SER A 235 15.82 1.87 -23.71
C SER A 235 14.54 2.67 -23.42
N ALA A 236 14.62 4.00 -23.26
CA ALA A 236 13.48 4.83 -22.91
C ALA A 236 12.38 4.79 -23.97
N GLN A 237 11.12 4.71 -23.52
CA GLN A 237 9.98 4.64 -24.42
C GLN A 237 9.76 5.98 -25.14
N LYS A 238 9.37 5.97 -26.42
CA LYS A 238 8.99 7.21 -27.10
C LYS A 238 7.65 7.71 -26.57
N ILE A 239 7.60 8.96 -26.09
CA ILE A 239 6.36 9.60 -25.63
C ILE A 239 5.45 9.84 -26.85
N PRO A 240 4.24 9.25 -26.91
CA PRO A 240 3.37 9.40 -28.07
C PRO A 240 2.79 10.81 -28.16
N LYS A 241 2.61 11.34 -29.38
CA LYS A 241 2.05 12.71 -29.59
C LYS A 241 0.66 12.88 -28.97
N ARG A 242 -0.20 11.86 -29.13
CA ARG A 242 -1.55 11.82 -28.55
C ARG A 242 -1.68 10.55 -27.73
N ALA A 243 -2.45 10.64 -26.65
CA ALA A 243 -2.89 9.47 -25.91
C ALA A 243 -3.47 8.47 -26.92
N ARG A 244 -2.99 7.23 -26.89
CA ARG A 244 -3.66 6.16 -27.63
C ARG A 244 -5.09 6.15 -27.13
N LYS A 245 -6.07 6.40 -28.01
CA LYS A 245 -7.46 6.11 -27.67
C LYS A 245 -7.46 4.66 -27.20
N PRO A 246 -8.06 4.33 -26.05
CA PRO A 246 -8.39 2.93 -25.82
C PRO A 246 -9.12 2.49 -27.09
N LYS A 247 -8.63 1.45 -27.77
CA LYS A 247 -9.30 0.96 -28.98
C LYS A 247 -10.76 0.76 -28.57
N LYS A 248 -11.68 1.57 -29.09
CA LYS A 248 -13.11 1.26 -29.03
C LYS A 248 -13.18 -0.13 -29.63
N LYS A 249 -13.43 -1.16 -28.81
CA LYS A 249 -13.72 -2.49 -29.35
C LYS A 249 -14.93 -2.26 -30.24
N SER A 250 -14.73 -2.39 -31.56
CA SER A 250 -15.81 -2.36 -32.51
C SER A 250 -16.79 -3.46 -32.11
N LYS A 251 -18.09 -3.13 -32.08
CA LYS A 251 -19.15 -4.13 -31.98
C LYS A 251 -18.90 -5.15 -33.09
N LYS A 252 -18.35 -6.32 -32.76
CA LYS A 252 -18.20 -7.43 -33.70
C LYS A 252 -19.18 -8.52 -33.27
N GLN A 253 -20.06 -8.84 -34.20
CA GLN A 253 -21.02 -9.93 -34.12
C GLN A 253 -20.32 -11.27 -33.88
N PRO A 254 -21.02 -12.25 -33.27
CA PRO A 254 -20.41 -13.43 -32.72
C PRO A 254 -20.12 -14.45 -33.81
N ARG A 255 -18.95 -15.09 -33.79
CA ARG A 255 -18.78 -16.46 -34.32
C ARG A 255 -17.44 -17.09 -33.89
N ARG A 256 -17.63 -18.10 -33.02
CA ARG A 256 -16.98 -19.42 -32.82
C ARG A 256 -15.45 -19.61 -32.96
N PRO A 257 -14.92 -20.56 -32.17
CA PRO A 257 -13.69 -20.39 -31.39
C PRO A 257 -12.46 -20.95 -32.09
N LYS A 258 -11.28 -20.42 -31.72
CA LYS A 258 -10.07 -21.21 -31.45
C LYS A 258 -9.04 -20.40 -30.63
N THR A 259 -8.87 -20.88 -29.40
CA THR A 259 -7.64 -20.98 -28.60
C THR A 259 -6.46 -20.09 -28.99
N VAL A 260 -6.28 -18.98 -28.25
CA VAL A 260 -5.06 -18.57 -27.50
C VAL A 260 -5.54 -17.48 -26.51
N VAL A 261 -5.59 -17.75 -25.21
CA VAL A 261 -6.25 -16.86 -24.22
C VAL A 261 -5.26 -15.83 -23.65
N GLU A 262 -5.48 -14.57 -24.01
CA GLU A 262 -4.95 -13.37 -23.34
C GLU A 262 -5.51 -13.27 -21.90
N THR A 263 -4.62 -13.16 -20.92
CA THR A 263 -4.95 -12.99 -19.49
C THR A 263 -5.57 -11.62 -19.22
N ARG A 264 -6.90 -11.58 -19.05
CA ARG A 264 -7.62 -10.47 -18.41
C ARG A 264 -7.40 -10.53 -16.89
N THR A 265 -7.15 -9.39 -16.25
CA THR A 265 -7.30 -9.23 -14.79
C THR A 265 -8.79 -9.23 -14.48
N VAL A 266 -9.26 -10.29 -13.81
CA VAL A 266 -10.67 -10.51 -13.46
C VAL A 266 -10.88 -9.92 -12.07
N GLN A 267 -11.84 -8.99 -11.92
CA GLN A 267 -12.22 -8.52 -10.58
C GLN A 267 -13.00 -9.62 -9.86
N GLN A 268 -12.52 -9.99 -8.68
CA GLN A 268 -13.00 -11.10 -7.88
C GLN A 268 -13.68 -10.57 -6.62
N TYR A 269 -14.97 -10.88 -6.45
CA TYR A 269 -15.73 -10.52 -5.25
C TYR A 269 -15.75 -11.69 -4.28
N MET A 270 -15.62 -11.40 -2.99
CA MET A 270 -15.67 -12.41 -1.93
C MET A 270 -16.18 -11.83 -0.62
N VAL A 271 -16.78 -12.68 0.21
CA VAL A 271 -17.19 -12.37 1.57
C VAL A 271 -16.04 -12.73 2.51
N GLU A 272 -15.71 -11.80 3.40
CA GLU A 272 -14.74 -12.01 4.48
C GLU A 272 -15.42 -11.84 5.85
N ALA A 273 -15.08 -12.71 6.78
CA ALA A 273 -15.44 -12.60 8.19
C ALA A 273 -14.27 -12.07 9.02
N SER A 274 -14.58 -11.24 10.00
CA SER A 274 -13.59 -10.76 10.96
C SER A 274 -13.33 -11.82 12.04
N THR A 275 -12.08 -12.01 12.46
CA THR A 275 -11.73 -12.87 13.60
C THR A 275 -12.02 -12.26 14.97
N HIS A 276 -12.34 -10.97 15.05
CA HIS A 276 -12.59 -10.30 16.32
C HIS A 276 -13.96 -10.67 16.88
N VAL A 277 -14.02 -10.87 18.20
CA VAL A 277 -15.27 -11.16 18.91
C VAL A 277 -16.00 -9.85 19.23
N PRO A 278 -17.09 -9.50 18.52
CA PRO A 278 -17.70 -8.18 18.60
C PRO A 278 -18.26 -7.90 19.99
N GLY A 279 -18.04 -6.70 20.52
CA GLY A 279 -18.48 -6.32 21.87
C GLY A 279 -17.51 -6.71 22.99
N THR A 280 -16.34 -7.25 22.63
CA THR A 280 -15.21 -7.41 23.56
C THR A 280 -14.10 -6.42 23.21
N LYS A 281 -13.19 -6.13 24.14
CA LYS A 281 -12.06 -5.22 23.88
C LYS A 281 -10.91 -5.91 23.15
N ASP A 282 -10.64 -7.16 23.49
CA ASP A 282 -9.37 -7.83 23.15
C ASP A 282 -9.53 -9.31 22.77
N ARG A 283 -10.75 -9.81 22.54
CA ARG A 283 -10.96 -11.22 22.20
C ARG A 283 -10.99 -11.45 20.68
N SER A 284 -10.40 -12.57 20.27
CA SER A 284 -10.35 -13.05 18.89
C SER A 284 -10.51 -14.57 18.89
N VAL A 285 -11.06 -15.10 17.80
CA VAL A 285 -11.02 -16.53 17.49
C VAL A 285 -9.79 -16.86 16.66
N ILE A 286 -9.47 -18.16 16.54
CA ILE A 286 -8.55 -18.64 15.50
C ILE A 286 -9.41 -19.01 14.29
N MET A 287 -9.35 -18.22 13.24
CA MET A 287 -9.99 -18.52 11.96
C MET A 287 -8.98 -18.32 10.86
N MET A 288 -8.72 -19.34 10.06
CA MET A 288 -7.70 -19.26 9.02
C MET A 288 -7.79 -20.36 7.99
N TRP A 289 -7.42 -20.01 6.76
CA TRP A 289 -7.01 -21.00 5.78
C TRP A 289 -5.68 -21.61 6.21
N LEU A 290 -5.63 -22.95 6.29
CA LEU A 290 -4.45 -23.68 6.72
C LEU A 290 -3.22 -23.31 5.87
N PRO A 291 -2.02 -23.17 6.46
CA PRO A 291 -0.82 -22.78 5.74
C PRO A 291 -0.44 -23.84 4.72
N ARG A 292 0.04 -23.43 3.54
CA ARG A 292 0.55 -24.39 2.53
C ARG A 292 1.79 -25.17 3.02
N ALA A 293 2.50 -24.61 4.00
CA ALA A 293 3.65 -25.27 4.60
C ALA A 293 3.27 -26.49 5.47
N TRP A 294 1.98 -26.66 5.79
CA TRP A 294 1.44 -27.83 6.48
C TRP A 294 0.95 -28.90 5.51
N GLY A 295 1.25 -28.77 4.21
CA GLY A 295 0.74 -29.66 3.18
C GLY A 295 -0.58 -29.20 2.56
N SER A 296 -1.32 -30.14 1.99
CA SER A 296 -2.61 -29.89 1.33
C SER A 296 -3.63 -31.00 1.59
N GLY A 297 -4.92 -30.66 1.57
CA GLY A 297 -5.98 -31.62 1.90
C GLY A 297 -5.77 -32.27 3.27
N GLN A 298 -5.77 -33.61 3.29
CA GLN A 298 -5.68 -34.42 4.50
C GLN A 298 -4.42 -34.14 5.34
N GLU A 299 -3.26 -33.99 4.70
CA GLU A 299 -1.99 -33.70 5.40
C GLU A 299 -2.05 -32.38 6.18
N ALA A 300 -2.70 -31.35 5.61
CA ALA A 300 -2.89 -30.08 6.29
C ALA A 300 -3.86 -30.20 7.47
N LEU A 301 -4.90 -31.04 7.33
CA LEU A 301 -5.85 -31.31 8.40
C LEU A 301 -5.16 -32.03 9.57
N GLU A 302 -4.36 -33.05 9.30
CA GLU A 302 -3.62 -33.81 10.33
C GLU A 302 -2.68 -32.92 11.13
N ASN A 303 -1.86 -32.09 10.46
CA ASN A 303 -1.02 -31.09 11.14
C ASN A 303 -1.84 -30.09 11.97
N ALA A 304 -3.03 -29.70 11.50
CA ALA A 304 -3.91 -28.82 12.28
C ALA A 304 -4.46 -29.52 13.53
N LEU A 305 -4.75 -30.82 13.45
CA LEU A 305 -5.23 -31.61 14.58
C LEU A 305 -4.16 -31.82 15.65
N GLU A 306 -2.90 -32.01 15.25
CA GLU A 306 -1.78 -32.03 16.20
C GLU A 306 -1.76 -30.76 17.05
N ILE A 307 -1.86 -29.60 16.41
CA ILE A 307 -1.85 -28.29 17.09
C ILE A 307 -3.08 -28.09 17.96
N ILE A 308 -4.26 -28.48 17.48
CA ILE A 308 -5.49 -28.40 18.26
C ILE A 308 -5.37 -29.20 19.56
N ASN A 309 -4.77 -30.38 19.49
CA ASN A 309 -4.61 -31.26 20.64
C ASN A 309 -3.48 -30.78 21.57
N GLU A 310 -2.35 -30.34 21.02
CA GLU A 310 -1.22 -29.79 21.79
C GLU A 310 -1.61 -28.54 22.58
N GLU A 311 -2.43 -27.67 22.00
CA GLU A 311 -2.82 -26.38 22.59
C GLU A 311 -4.21 -26.44 23.24
N GLU A 312 -4.77 -27.66 23.37
CA GLU A 312 -6.04 -27.94 24.02
C GLU A 312 -7.20 -27.05 23.53
N LEU A 313 -7.23 -26.75 22.22
CA LEU A 313 -8.18 -25.81 21.61
C LEU A 313 -9.62 -26.37 21.52
N GLY A 314 -9.80 -27.63 21.88
CA GLY A 314 -11.06 -28.35 21.76
C GLY A 314 -11.48 -28.56 20.31
N GLN A 315 -12.73 -28.97 20.11
CA GLN A 315 -13.27 -29.20 18.77
C GLN A 315 -13.28 -27.91 17.92
N CYS A 316 -12.71 -27.97 16.73
CA CYS A 316 -12.68 -26.90 15.73
C CYS A 316 -13.49 -27.29 14.48
N SER A 317 -14.07 -26.30 13.81
CA SER A 317 -14.84 -26.47 12.59
C SER A 317 -13.96 -26.36 11.35
N PHE A 318 -14.23 -27.20 10.36
CA PHE A 318 -13.45 -27.24 9.12
C PHE A 318 -14.33 -27.22 7.88
N TRP A 319 -13.82 -26.56 6.84
CA TRP A 319 -14.41 -26.52 5.50
C TRP A 319 -13.36 -26.73 4.42
N GLN A 320 -13.76 -27.31 3.30
CA GLN A 320 -12.93 -27.56 2.15
C GLN A 320 -13.33 -26.69 0.96
N GLN A 321 -12.34 -26.15 0.25
CA GLN A 321 -12.51 -25.60 -1.09
C GLN A 321 -11.35 -26.06 -1.95
N GLY A 322 -11.61 -26.95 -2.89
CA GLY A 322 -10.56 -27.66 -3.64
C GLY A 322 -9.57 -28.33 -2.68
N ASN A 323 -8.28 -28.02 -2.82
CA ASN A 323 -7.21 -28.58 -1.96
C ASN A 323 -6.88 -27.71 -0.73
N ARG A 324 -7.69 -26.69 -0.45
CA ARG A 324 -7.49 -25.76 0.66
C ARG A 324 -8.51 -26.03 1.74
N ILE A 325 -8.07 -25.98 2.99
CA ILE A 325 -8.91 -26.17 4.16
C ILE A 325 -8.97 -24.86 4.95
N LEU A 326 -10.19 -24.47 5.33
CA LEU A 326 -10.48 -23.40 6.27
C LEU A 326 -10.77 -24.02 7.63
N MET A 327 -10.19 -23.44 8.68
CA MET A 327 -10.41 -23.85 10.07
C MET A 327 -10.98 -22.68 10.88
N LEU A 328 -11.86 -22.99 11.84
CA LEU A 328 -12.36 -22.09 12.87
C LEU A 328 -12.33 -22.78 14.25
N CYS A 329 -11.56 -22.24 15.19
CA CYS A 329 -11.70 -22.53 16.62
C CYS A 329 -12.57 -21.43 17.25
N PRO A 330 -13.79 -21.73 17.72
CA PRO A 330 -14.74 -20.72 18.17
C PRO A 330 -14.46 -20.15 19.57
N LEU A 331 -13.35 -20.51 20.23
CA LEU A 331 -12.99 -20.00 21.55
C LEU A 331 -12.64 -18.50 21.49
N ALA A 332 -13.20 -17.71 22.41
CA ALA A 332 -12.94 -16.27 22.55
C ALA A 332 -11.64 -16.00 23.32
N LEU A 333 -10.52 -16.30 22.67
CA LEU A 333 -9.19 -16.19 23.24
C LEU A 333 -8.73 -14.73 23.34
N PRO A 334 -7.93 -14.35 24.35
CA PRO A 334 -7.21 -13.08 24.34
C PRO A 334 -6.35 -12.98 23.08
N ARG A 335 -6.37 -11.82 22.41
CA ARG A 335 -5.63 -11.60 21.16
C ARG A 335 -4.14 -11.87 21.30
N SER A 336 -3.55 -11.56 22.45
CA SER A 336 -2.14 -11.87 22.76
C SER A 336 -1.84 -13.38 22.76
N GLN A 337 -2.78 -14.21 23.21
CA GLN A 337 -2.65 -15.67 23.18
C GLN A 337 -2.68 -16.19 21.74
N VAL A 338 -3.64 -15.72 20.92
CA VAL A 338 -3.71 -16.07 19.49
C VAL A 338 -2.43 -15.68 18.74
N VAL A 339 -1.89 -14.50 19.05
CA VAL A 339 -0.63 -14.03 18.49
C VAL A 339 0.56 -14.89 18.91
N LYS A 340 0.62 -15.32 20.17
CA LYS A 340 1.66 -16.22 20.69
C LYS A 340 1.61 -17.56 19.96
N LEU A 341 0.41 -18.15 19.85
CA LEU A 341 0.17 -19.39 19.12
C LEU A 341 0.65 -19.30 17.66
N PHE A 342 0.21 -18.27 16.93
CA PHE A 342 0.65 -18.06 15.55
C PHE A 342 2.17 -17.86 15.43
N THR A 343 2.81 -17.30 16.44
CA THR A 343 4.28 -17.14 16.44
C THR A 343 4.98 -18.49 16.65
N SER A 344 4.51 -19.30 17.61
CA SER A 344 5.05 -20.64 17.90
C SER A 344 5.01 -21.55 16.68
N TYR A 345 3.91 -21.50 15.91
CA TYR A 345 3.73 -22.32 14.72
C TYR A 345 4.14 -21.63 13.40
N LYS A 346 5.10 -20.70 13.48
CA LYS A 346 5.75 -20.04 12.32
C LYS A 346 4.80 -19.28 11.38
N MET A 347 3.65 -18.84 11.87
CA MET A 347 2.68 -18.01 11.13
C MET A 347 2.91 -16.51 11.33
N SER A 348 4.15 -16.06 11.22
CA SER A 348 4.56 -14.69 11.58
C SER A 348 3.76 -13.59 10.87
N LYS A 349 3.29 -13.83 9.63
CA LYS A 349 2.45 -12.87 8.90
C LYS A 349 1.08 -12.68 9.54
N ARG A 350 0.41 -13.75 9.99
CA ARG A 350 -0.89 -13.65 10.66
C ARG A 350 -0.76 -13.08 12.07
N ALA A 351 0.29 -13.48 12.79
CA ALA A 351 0.64 -12.88 14.08
C ALA A 351 0.81 -11.36 13.95
N ALA A 352 1.53 -10.89 12.92
CA ALA A 352 1.69 -9.46 12.64
C ALA A 352 0.35 -8.77 12.32
N ILE A 353 -0.51 -9.39 11.50
CA ILE A 353 -1.84 -8.84 11.18
C ILE A 353 -2.67 -8.62 12.44
N LEU A 354 -2.76 -9.62 13.32
CA LEU A 354 -3.52 -9.51 14.57
C LEU A 354 -2.93 -8.48 15.54
N LYS A 355 -1.59 -8.37 15.61
CA LYS A 355 -0.93 -7.30 16.38
C LYS A 355 -1.28 -5.91 15.84
N GLU A 356 -1.26 -5.74 14.52
CA GLU A 356 -1.39 -4.43 13.86
C GLU A 356 -2.84 -3.94 13.70
N ARG A 357 -3.77 -4.86 13.39
CA ARG A 357 -5.12 -4.52 12.90
C ARG A 357 -6.23 -4.93 13.84
N GLU A 358 -5.89 -5.49 14.99
CA GLU A 358 -6.83 -5.95 16.02
C GLU A 358 -7.70 -7.16 15.63
N HIS A 359 -7.82 -7.43 14.34
CA HIS A 359 -8.52 -8.55 13.73
C HIS A 359 -7.90 -8.96 12.40
N ASP A 360 -8.13 -10.20 11.97
CA ASP A 360 -7.85 -10.65 10.61
C ASP A 360 -9.19 -10.75 9.84
N TRP A 361 -9.15 -10.51 8.53
CA TRP A 361 -10.31 -10.67 7.65
C TRP A 361 -10.10 -11.91 6.81
N ILE A 362 -10.92 -12.93 7.07
CA ILE A 362 -10.77 -14.26 6.49
C ILE A 362 -11.85 -14.47 5.45
N ARG A 363 -11.45 -14.79 4.22
CA ARG A 363 -12.39 -15.16 3.16
C ARG A 363 -13.17 -16.41 3.55
N ILE A 364 -14.51 -16.31 3.52
CA ILE A 364 -15.46 -17.37 3.86
C ILE A 364 -16.43 -17.72 2.73
N SER A 365 -16.30 -17.08 1.57
CA SER A 365 -17.06 -17.44 0.39
C SER A 365 -16.15 -17.90 -0.75
N ASN A 366 -16.81 -18.45 -1.75
CA ASN A 366 -16.29 -18.58 -3.10
C ASN A 366 -15.89 -17.22 -3.66
N VAL A 367 -15.13 -17.25 -4.74
CA VAL A 367 -14.91 -16.06 -5.54
C VAL A 367 -16.05 -15.99 -6.55
N MET A 368 -16.80 -14.88 -6.52
CA MET A 368 -17.80 -14.59 -7.54
C MET A 368 -17.08 -13.98 -8.74
N ASP A 369 -17.24 -14.61 -9.90
CA ASP A 369 -16.70 -14.10 -11.17
C ASP A 369 -17.64 -13.05 -11.79
N GLU A 370 -17.25 -12.52 -12.96
CA GLU A 370 -17.96 -11.41 -13.63
C GLU A 370 -19.38 -11.78 -14.07
N ASP A 371 -19.70 -13.07 -14.17
CA ASP A 371 -21.01 -13.59 -14.57
C ASP A 371 -21.94 -13.82 -13.36
N GLY A 372 -21.44 -13.59 -12.14
CA GLY A 372 -22.19 -13.83 -10.90
C GLY A 372 -22.15 -15.29 -10.45
N ASP A 373 -21.33 -16.12 -11.09
CA ASP A 373 -21.18 -17.53 -10.75
C ASP A 373 -20.13 -17.69 -9.65
N TRP A 374 -20.46 -18.50 -8.65
CA TRP A 374 -19.58 -18.81 -7.53
C TRP A 374 -18.70 -20.01 -7.87
N GLN A 375 -17.40 -19.82 -8.04
CA GLN A 375 -16.47 -20.92 -8.30
C GLN A 375 -16.10 -21.68 -7.01
N ASP A 376 -16.14 -23.02 -7.07
CA ASP A 376 -15.76 -23.99 -6.03
C ASP A 376 -16.43 -23.77 -4.66
N LEU A 377 -17.54 -24.46 -4.39
CA LEU A 377 -18.26 -24.38 -3.11
C LEU A 377 -17.34 -24.67 -1.92
N LEU A 378 -17.41 -23.81 -0.90
CA LEU A 378 -16.83 -24.06 0.41
C LEU A 378 -17.71 -25.05 1.15
N GLU A 379 -17.30 -26.31 1.17
CA GLU A 379 -18.08 -27.42 1.72
C GLU A 379 -17.71 -27.70 3.18
N PRO A 380 -18.67 -27.92 4.08
CA PRO A 380 -18.37 -28.27 5.46
C PRO A 380 -17.76 -29.68 5.52
N ILE A 381 -16.61 -29.80 6.18
CA ILE A 381 -16.01 -31.10 6.52
C ILE A 381 -16.62 -31.58 7.84
N GLY A 382 -16.69 -30.71 8.85
CA GLY A 382 -17.27 -31.03 10.15
C GLY A 382 -16.44 -30.53 11.33
N LEU A 383 -16.64 -31.17 12.48
CA LEU A 383 -15.97 -30.86 13.75
C LEU A 383 -14.88 -31.88 14.05
N TYR A 384 -13.67 -31.41 14.35
CA TYR A 384 -12.54 -32.27 14.70
C TYR A 384 -11.72 -31.69 15.86
N GLY A 385 -11.03 -32.56 16.59
CA GLY A 385 -10.31 -32.23 17.82
C GLY A 385 -10.96 -32.93 19.02
N ASN A 386 -10.20 -33.06 20.10
CA ASN A 386 -10.69 -33.71 21.31
C ASN A 386 -11.75 -32.84 22.01
N ASP A 387 -12.73 -33.49 22.63
CA ASP A 387 -13.70 -32.81 23.48
C ASP A 387 -13.04 -32.52 24.83
N SER A 388 -12.35 -31.38 24.92
CA SER A 388 -11.76 -30.88 26.16
C SER A 388 -12.67 -29.83 26.77
N ALA A 389 -12.93 -29.95 28.08
CA ALA A 389 -13.67 -28.96 28.83
C ALA A 389 -12.84 -27.68 28.97
N SER A 390 -12.90 -26.80 27.96
CA SER A 390 -12.26 -25.49 28.03
C SER A 390 -13.02 -24.58 28.98
N THR A 391 -12.32 -23.93 29.90
CA THR A 391 -12.87 -22.86 30.74
C THR A 391 -13.06 -21.55 29.97
N THR A 392 -12.59 -21.49 28.72
CA THR A 392 -12.69 -20.31 27.86
C THR A 392 -14.08 -20.21 27.24
N SER A 393 -14.69 -19.03 27.31
CA SER A 393 -15.98 -18.77 26.67
C SER A 393 -15.91 -18.89 25.14
N PHE A 394 -16.97 -19.36 24.52
CA PHE A 394 -17.14 -19.36 23.07
C PHE A 394 -17.48 -17.96 22.55
N SER A 395 -17.10 -17.67 21.30
CA SER A 395 -17.57 -16.49 20.60
C SER A 395 -18.97 -16.70 20.02
N ALA A 396 -19.96 -15.94 20.52
CA ALA A 396 -21.34 -16.05 20.06
C ALA A 396 -21.48 -15.79 18.54
N SER A 397 -20.78 -14.77 18.03
CA SER A 397 -20.77 -14.44 16.60
C SER A 397 -20.16 -15.53 15.73
N HIS A 398 -19.14 -16.23 16.20
CA HIS A 398 -18.46 -17.25 15.40
C HIS A 398 -19.18 -18.59 15.45
N LEU A 399 -19.87 -18.91 16.55
CA LEU A 399 -20.80 -20.05 16.58
C LEU A 399 -21.98 -19.86 15.62
N GLU A 400 -22.53 -18.65 15.55
CA GLU A 400 -23.56 -18.33 14.56
C GLU A 400 -23.00 -18.40 13.14
N LEU A 401 -21.73 -17.99 12.93
CA LEU A 401 -21.05 -18.16 11.64
C LEU A 401 -20.86 -19.64 11.28
N GLU A 402 -20.42 -20.49 12.20
CA GLU A 402 -20.32 -21.96 12.01
C GLU A 402 -21.64 -22.54 11.52
N ARG A 403 -22.73 -22.18 12.22
CA ARG A 403 -24.10 -22.62 11.89
C ARG A 403 -24.54 -22.15 10.51
N ARG A 404 -24.33 -20.87 10.17
CA ARG A 404 -24.63 -20.31 8.83
C ARG A 404 -23.81 -20.96 7.72
N MET A 405 -22.62 -21.45 8.04
CA MET A 405 -21.72 -22.15 7.13
C MET A 405 -21.90 -23.68 7.15
N GLY A 406 -22.96 -24.19 7.76
CA GLY A 406 -23.35 -25.60 7.67
C GLY A 406 -22.71 -26.55 8.69
N VAL A 407 -21.85 -26.06 9.59
CA VAL A 407 -21.28 -26.88 10.68
C VAL A 407 -22.11 -26.70 11.94
N HIS A 408 -22.60 -27.81 12.50
CA HIS A 408 -23.52 -27.81 13.63
C HIS A 408 -22.83 -28.44 14.84
N ARG A 409 -22.71 -27.67 15.92
CA ARG A 409 -22.05 -28.08 17.17
C ARG A 409 -23.07 -28.24 18.28
N GLN A 410 -22.94 -29.34 19.04
CA GLN A 410 -23.62 -29.47 20.32
C GLN A 410 -22.78 -28.76 21.38
N ILE A 411 -23.39 -27.81 22.10
CA ILE A 411 -22.72 -27.04 23.13
C ILE A 411 -23.26 -27.48 24.47
N ALA A 412 -22.37 -27.83 25.39
CA ALA A 412 -22.75 -28.22 26.75
C ALA A 412 -23.51 -27.08 27.45
N SER A 413 -24.49 -27.43 28.28
CA SER A 413 -25.31 -26.47 29.03
C SER A 413 -24.50 -25.59 30.00
N SER A 414 -23.30 -26.03 30.39
CA SER A 414 -22.36 -25.30 31.23
C SER A 414 -21.45 -24.33 30.47
N ALA A 415 -21.51 -24.28 29.14
CA ALA A 415 -20.65 -23.42 28.33
C ALA A 415 -20.99 -21.93 28.53
N THR A 416 -19.95 -21.09 28.48
CA THR A 416 -20.10 -19.63 28.56
C THR A 416 -19.85 -18.98 27.21
N PHE A 417 -20.42 -17.80 26.99
CA PHE A 417 -20.38 -17.09 25.70
C PHE A 417 -19.87 -15.66 25.86
N ALA A 418 -19.13 -15.19 24.86
CA ALA A 418 -18.58 -13.85 24.78
C ALA A 418 -18.98 -13.17 23.46
N GLY A 419 -19.21 -11.86 23.56
CA GLY A 419 -19.53 -11.00 22.43
C GLY A 419 -20.99 -11.07 21.96
N LYS A 420 -21.29 -10.32 20.91
CA LYS A 420 -22.61 -10.26 20.26
C LYS A 420 -22.81 -11.45 19.30
N PRO A 421 -24.05 -11.88 19.03
CA PRO A 421 -24.33 -13.05 18.19
C PRO A 421 -24.18 -12.79 16.69
N GLU A 422 -24.17 -11.54 16.22
CA GLU A 422 -24.10 -11.26 14.79
C GLU A 422 -22.63 -11.29 14.28
N PRO A 423 -22.31 -12.13 13.27
CA PRO A 423 -20.99 -12.14 12.64
C PRO A 423 -20.66 -10.81 11.97
N THR A 424 -19.42 -10.34 12.13
CA THR A 424 -18.94 -9.15 11.43
C THR A 424 -18.41 -9.55 10.05
N LEU A 425 -19.21 -9.29 9.01
CA LEU A 425 -18.94 -9.66 7.61
C LEU A 425 -18.70 -8.44 6.73
N ARG A 426 -17.93 -8.61 5.65
CA ARG A 426 -17.77 -7.59 4.59
C ARG A 426 -17.65 -8.23 3.21
N ILE A 427 -17.95 -7.45 2.18
CA ILE A 427 -17.62 -7.80 0.78
C ILE A 427 -16.26 -7.17 0.45
N ALA A 428 -15.34 -7.98 -0.07
CA ALA A 428 -14.02 -7.57 -0.54
C ALA A 428 -13.93 -7.74 -2.06
N VAL A 429 -13.27 -6.78 -2.72
CA VAL A 429 -13.01 -6.79 -4.18
C VAL A 429 -11.51 -6.88 -4.38
N ARG A 430 -11.04 -7.84 -5.19
CA ARG A 430 -9.63 -8.02 -5.54
C ARG A 430 -9.47 -8.03 -7.06
N GLU A 431 -8.37 -7.44 -7.54
CA GLU A 431 -8.00 -7.38 -8.97
C GLU A 431 -7.07 -8.51 -9.40
#